data_AF-A0A3C2D4U4-F1
#
_entry.id   AF-A0A3C2D4U4-F1
#
_cell.length_a   1.000
_cell.length_b   1.000
_cell.length_c   1.000
_cell.angle_alpha   90.00
_cell.angle_beta   90.00
_cell.angle_gamma   90.00
#
_symmetry.space_group_name_H-M   'P 1'
#
loop_
_entity.id
_entity.type
_entity.pdbx_description
1 polymer ?
#
loop_
_entity_poly.entity_id
_entity_poly.type
_entity_poly.pdbx_seq_one_letter_code
_entity_poly.pdbx_strand_id
1 'polypeptide(L)'
;MKTTGQIIRETREAKGILLRELSASLKIDPAILSKLERGERNPTRELLVEISNLLDINEKDLIISWISDKIIYDIADEEYGYEALKIAEQKVEYLKNKKA
;
A
#
# COMPACT_ATOMS: atom_id res chain seq x y z
N MET A 1 5.35 -6.48 -10.63
CA MET A 1 4.96 -5.14 -10.14
C MET A 1 5.63 -4.92 -8.80
N LYS A 2 5.89 -3.66 -8.42
CA LYS A 2 6.48 -3.33 -7.12
C LYS A 2 5.38 -3.35 -6.07
N THR A 3 5.68 -3.83 -4.87
CA THR A 3 4.77 -3.72 -3.73
C THR A 3 4.79 -2.29 -3.20
N THR A 4 3.77 -1.94 -2.41
CA THR A 4 3.66 -0.65 -1.72
C THR A 4 4.92 -0.36 -0.89
N GLY A 5 5.42 -1.35 -0.14
CA GLY A 5 6.64 -1.22 0.65
C GLY A 5 7.87 -0.90 -0.21
N GLN A 6 8.00 -1.56 -1.36
CA GLN A 6 9.09 -1.30 -2.31
C GLN A 6 8.98 0.12 -2.91
N ILE A 7 7.78 0.58 -3.27
CA ILE A 7 7.56 1.94 -3.78
C ILE A 7 8.02 2.98 -2.76
N ILE A 8 7.65 2.79 -1.48
CA ILE A 8 8.04 3.69 -0.39
C ILE A 8 9.56 3.70 -0.22
N ARG A 9 10.18 2.52 -0.16
CA ARG A 9 11.62 2.38 0.03
C ARG A 9 12.42 3.03 -1.08
N GLU A 10 12.09 2.71 -2.33
CA GLU A 10 12.81 3.23 -3.49
C GLU A 10 12.64 4.74 -3.62
N THR A 11 11.44 5.27 -3.36
CA THR A 11 11.22 6.72 -3.38
C THR A 11 12.01 7.42 -2.28
N ARG A 12 12.03 6.84 -1.07
CA ARG A 12 12.82 7.35 0.05
C ARG A 12 14.30 7.38 -0.29
N GLU A 13 14.83 6.27 -0.80
CA GLU A 13 16.25 6.13 -1.18
C GLU A 13 16.63 7.07 -2.34
N ALA A 14 15.76 7.23 -3.34
CA ALA A 14 15.96 8.16 -4.45
C ALA A 14 16.02 9.62 -4.00
N LYS A 15 15.29 9.99 -2.93
CA LYS A 15 15.36 11.31 -2.31
C LYS A 15 16.52 11.47 -1.32
N GLY A 16 17.33 10.43 -1.11
CA GLY A 16 18.45 10.45 -0.15
C GLY A 16 18.01 10.51 1.32
N ILE A 17 16.75 10.21 1.63
CA ILE A 17 16.20 10.26 2.98
C ILE A 17 16.60 8.97 3.71
N LEU A 18 17.21 9.09 4.88
CA LEU A 18 17.55 7.94 5.70
C LEU A 18 16.29 7.36 6.35
N LEU A 19 16.27 6.03 6.56
CA LEU A 19 15.17 5.35 7.24
C LEU A 19 14.80 6.04 8.56
N ARG A 20 15.80 6.37 9.39
CA ARG A 20 15.63 7.06 10.68
C ARG A 20 15.01 8.46 10.56
N GLU A 21 15.28 9.17 9.47
CA GLU A 21 14.75 10.52 9.24
C GLU A 21 13.27 10.45 8.89
N LEU A 22 12.91 9.57 7.94
CA LEU A 22 11.51 9.36 7.59
C LEU A 22 10.71 8.83 8.78
N SER A 23 11.25 7.88 9.55
CA SER A 23 10.60 7.36 10.76
C SER A 23 10.37 8.45 11.81
N ALA A 24 11.33 9.36 12.00
CA ALA A 24 11.17 10.48 12.91
C ALA A 24 10.07 11.46 12.44
N SER A 25 10.02 11.77 11.14
CA SER A 25 8.96 12.62 10.56
C SER A 25 7.57 12.00 10.71
N LEU A 26 7.47 10.68 10.56
CA LEU A 26 6.25 9.89 10.74
C LEU A 26 5.93 9.58 12.21
N LYS A 27 6.81 9.95 13.15
CA LYS A 27 6.69 9.65 14.59
C LYS A 27 6.47 8.15 14.88
N ILE A 28 7.14 7.29 14.10
CA ILE A 28 7.13 5.82 14.29
C ILE A 28 8.53 5.29 14.57
N ASP A 29 8.60 4.10 15.13
CA ASP A 29 9.87 3.41 15.33
C ASP A 29 10.51 3.02 13.97
N PRO A 30 11.84 3.19 13.78
CA PRO A 30 12.53 2.77 12.56
C PRO A 30 12.32 1.31 12.16
N ALA A 31 12.18 0.40 13.11
CA ALA A 31 11.87 -1.00 12.85
C ALA A 31 10.47 -1.19 12.27
N ILE A 32 9.50 -0.33 12.62
CA ILE A 32 8.15 -0.34 12.03
C ILE A 32 8.25 0.04 10.55
N LEU A 33 8.88 1.18 10.24
CA LEU A 33 9.07 1.61 8.85
C LEU A 33 9.84 0.56 8.04
N SER A 34 10.87 -0.04 8.65
CA SER A 34 11.68 -1.08 8.02
C SER A 34 10.85 -2.32 7.62
N LYS A 35 9.98 -2.79 8.51
CA LYS A 35 9.05 -3.91 8.23
C LYS A 35 8.06 -3.54 7.13
N LEU A 36 7.61 -2.29 7.14
CA LEU A 36 6.68 -1.74 6.15
C LEU A 36 7.28 -1.74 4.75
N GLU A 37 8.51 -1.24 4.62
CA GLU A 37 9.27 -1.22 3.36
C GLU A 37 9.60 -2.62 2.81
N ARG A 38 9.66 -3.64 3.67
CA ARG A 38 9.81 -5.04 3.26
C ARG A 38 8.49 -5.77 3.00
N GLY A 39 7.34 -5.12 3.22
CA GLY A 39 6.03 -5.76 3.11
C GLY A 39 5.69 -6.73 4.24
N GLU A 40 6.50 -6.77 5.31
CA GLU A 40 6.25 -7.62 6.49
C GLU A 40 5.17 -7.04 7.42
N ARG A 41 4.81 -5.76 7.22
CA ARG A 41 3.77 -5.08 7.98
C ARG A 41 2.97 -4.14 7.09
N ASN A 42 1.65 -4.26 7.14
CA ASN A 42 0.77 -3.34 6.44
C ASN A 42 0.65 -1.99 7.19
N PRO A 43 0.78 -0.85 6.48
CA PRO A 43 0.50 0.46 7.04
C PRO A 43 -0.99 0.65 7.29
N THR A 44 -1.33 1.62 8.14
CA THR A 44 -2.68 2.19 8.15
C THR A 44 -2.86 3.13 6.97
N ARG A 45 -4.11 3.44 6.62
CA ARG A 45 -4.39 4.40 5.54
C ARG A 45 -3.85 5.78 5.88
N GLU A 46 -3.99 6.20 7.13
CA GLU A 46 -3.52 7.50 7.62
C GLU A 46 -2.01 7.60 7.48
N LEU A 47 -1.27 6.54 7.84
CA LEU A 47 0.18 6.49 7.69
C LEU A 47 0.60 6.54 6.20
N LEU A 48 -0.17 5.91 5.30
CA LEU A 48 0.10 6.00 3.87
C LEU A 48 -0.06 7.42 3.32
N VAL A 49 -1.06 8.16 3.79
CA VAL A 49 -1.27 9.57 3.41
C VAL A 49 -0.10 10.43 3.92
N GLU A 50 0.36 10.20 5.15
CA GLU A 50 1.55 10.90 5.67
C GLU A 50 2.81 10.57 4.86
N ILE A 51 3.01 9.29 4.54
CA ILE A 51 4.14 8.85 3.71
C ILE A 51 4.07 9.47 2.31
N SER A 52 2.90 9.51 1.67
CA SER A 52 2.75 10.09 0.34
C SER A 52 3.07 11.58 0.34
N ASN A 53 2.67 12.30 1.39
CA ASN A 53 3.01 13.72 1.52
C ASN A 53 4.50 13.95 1.76
N LEU A 54 5.14 13.19 2.66
CA LEU A 54 6.56 13.35 2.98
C LEU A 54 7.48 12.93 1.83
N LEU A 55 7.07 11.92 1.06
CA LEU A 55 7.82 11.40 -0.08
C LEU A 55 7.33 11.94 -1.43
N ASP A 56 6.40 12.91 -1.45
CA ASP A 56 5.86 13.51 -2.67
C ASP A 56 5.42 12.44 -3.70
N ILE A 57 4.75 11.40 -3.20
CA ILE A 57 4.16 10.33 -3.99
C ILE A 57 2.70 10.69 -4.24
N ASN A 58 2.19 10.38 -5.42
CA ASN A 58 0.76 10.47 -5.66
C ASN A 58 -0.01 9.56 -4.68
N GLU A 59 -0.77 10.18 -3.77
CA GLU A 59 -1.51 9.47 -2.72
C GLU A 59 -2.45 8.40 -3.30
N LYS A 60 -3.17 8.73 -4.38
CA LYS A 60 -4.11 7.81 -5.02
C LYS A 60 -3.39 6.57 -5.54
N ASP A 61 -2.27 6.74 -6.21
CA ASP A 61 -1.51 5.61 -6.77
C ASP A 61 -0.94 4.72 -5.67
N LEU A 62 -0.42 5.32 -4.59
CA LEU A 62 0.09 4.58 -3.45
C LEU A 62 -1.01 3.79 -2.73
N ILE A 63 -2.19 4.41 -2.55
CA ILE A 63 -3.37 3.75 -1.97
C ILE A 63 -3.86 2.60 -2.87
N ILE A 64 -3.87 2.79 -4.19
CA ILE A 64 -4.26 1.72 -5.13
C ILE A 64 -3.30 0.53 -5.00
N SER A 65 -1.98 0.78 -4.97
CA SER A 65 -0.98 -0.26 -4.77
C SER A 65 -1.21 -1.00 -3.46
N TRP A 66 -1.49 -0.29 -2.38
CA TRP A 66 -1.73 -0.89 -1.07
C TRP A 66 -2.98 -1.76 -1.03
N ILE A 67 -4.08 -1.29 -1.63
CA ILE A 67 -5.31 -2.09 -1.75
C ILE A 67 -5.05 -3.33 -2.61
N SER A 68 -4.31 -3.19 -3.70
CA SER A 68 -3.93 -4.32 -4.56
C SER A 68 -3.11 -5.36 -3.79
N ASP A 69 -2.09 -4.95 -3.04
CA ASP A 69 -1.27 -5.86 -2.23
C ASP A 69 -2.12 -6.62 -1.21
N LYS A 70 -3.09 -5.95 -0.57
CA LYS A 70 -4.03 -6.60 0.35
C LYS A 70 -4.91 -7.64 -0.35
N ILE A 71 -5.45 -7.31 -1.51
CA ILE A 71 -6.28 -8.25 -2.28
C ILE A 71 -5.45 -9.48 -2.65
N ILE A 72 -4.24 -9.28 -3.17
CA ILE A 72 -3.34 -10.38 -3.55
C ILE A 72 -2.98 -11.25 -2.34
N TYR A 73 -2.71 -10.65 -1.18
CA TYR A 73 -2.43 -11.40 0.05
C TYR A 73 -3.56 -12.39 0.41
N ASP A 74 -4.82 -12.00 0.20
CA ASP A 74 -5.98 -12.83 0.54
C ASP A 74 -6.30 -13.91 -0.52
N ILE A 75 -5.83 -13.77 -1.77
CA ILE A 75 -6.28 -14.63 -2.89
C ILE A 75 -5.16 -15.36 -3.64
N ALA A 76 -3.88 -15.03 -3.39
CA ALA A 76 -2.76 -15.54 -4.20
C ALA A 76 -2.60 -17.07 -4.12
N ASP A 77 -2.87 -17.65 -2.96
CA ASP A 77 -2.69 -19.09 -2.70
C ASP A 77 -4.01 -19.88 -2.84
N GLU A 78 -5.10 -19.21 -3.23
CA GLU A 78 -6.42 -19.83 -3.37
C GLU A 78 -6.60 -20.44 -4.77
N GLU A 79 -7.08 -21.68 -4.84
CA GLU A 79 -7.31 -22.42 -6.09
C GLU A 79 -8.16 -21.63 -7.11
N TYR A 80 -9.13 -20.87 -6.60
CA TYR A 80 -10.07 -20.06 -7.38
C TYR A 80 -9.91 -18.55 -7.16
N GLY A 81 -8.74 -18.09 -6.71
CA GLY A 81 -8.51 -16.70 -6.33
C GLY A 81 -8.76 -15.71 -7.48
N TYR A 82 -8.37 -16.08 -8.70
CA TYR A 82 -8.56 -15.23 -9.89
C TYR A 82 -10.04 -15.10 -10.30
N GLU A 83 -10.79 -16.20 -10.25
CA GLU A 83 -12.23 -16.22 -10.50
C GLU A 83 -12.99 -15.39 -9.44
N ALA A 84 -12.60 -15.54 -8.17
CA ALA A 84 -13.15 -14.75 -7.07
C ALA A 84 -12.91 -13.25 -7.28
N LEU A 85 -11.73 -12.85 -7.78
CA LEU A 85 -11.41 -11.46 -8.09
C LEU A 85 -12.34 -10.87 -9.17
N LYS A 86 -12.60 -11.62 -10.25
CA LYS A 86 -13.54 -11.18 -11.31
C LYS A 86 -14.94 -10.98 -10.78
N ILE A 87 -15.42 -11.90 -9.94
CA ILE A 87 -16.74 -11.78 -9.31
C ILE A 87 -16.77 -10.58 -8.35
N ALA A 88 -15.70 -10.32 -7.60
CA ALA A 88 -15.60 -9.18 -6.70
C ALA A 88 -15.66 -7.84 -7.45
N GLU A 89 -14.98 -7.72 -8.59
CA GLU A 89 -15.02 -6.54 -9.46
C GLU A 89 -16.46 -6.21 -9.89
N GLN A 90 -17.20 -7.20 -10.41
CA GLN A 90 -18.60 -7.04 -10.82
C GLN A 90 -19.50 -6.62 -9.64
N LYS A 91 -19.28 -7.17 -8.44
CA LYS A 91 -20.02 -6.78 -7.23
C LYS A 91 -19.74 -5.33 -6.84
N VAL A 92 -18.50 -4.86 -6.94
CA VAL A 92 -18.14 -3.46 -6.65
C VAL A 92 -18.85 -2.50 -7.60
N GLU A 93 -18.87 -2.80 -8.90
CA GLU A 93 -19.56 -1.99 -9.90
C GLU A 93 -21.07 -1.93 -9.64
N TYR A 94 -21.70 -3.08 -9.39
CA TYR A 94 -23.13 -3.15 -9.04
C TYR A 94 -23.46 -2.30 -7.81
N LEU A 95 -22.64 -2.36 -6.76
CA LEU A 95 -22.84 -1.58 -5.53
C LEU A 95 -22.69 -0.08 -5.73
N LYS A 96 -21.79 0.36 -6.62
CA LYS A 96 -21.65 1.78 -6.98
C LYS A 96 -22.90 2.27 -7.70
N ASN A 97 -23.40 1.51 -8.67
CA ASN A 97 -24.58 1.88 -9.47
C ASN A 97 -25.88 1.89 -8.65
N LYS A 98 -25.97 1.11 -7.56
CA LYS A 98 -27.13 1.12 -6.65
C LYS A 98 -27.12 2.26 -5.63
N LYS A 99 -25.96 2.87 -5.39
CA LYS A 99 -25.77 4.00 -4.45
C LYS A 99 -25.80 5.37 -5.14
N ALA A 100 -25.77 5.40 -6.47
CA ALA A 100 -25.98 6.57 -7.31
C ALA A 100 -27.47 6.77 -7.57
#